data_AF-A0A6L7GM44-F1
#
_entry.id   AF-A0A6L7GM44-F1
#
_cell.length_a   1.000
_cell.length_b   1.000
_cell.length_c   1.000
_cell.angle_alpha   90.00
_cell.angle_beta   90.00
_cell.angle_gamma   90.00
#
_symmetry.space_group_name_H-M   'P 1'
#
loop_
_entity.id
_entity.type
_entity.pdbx_description
1 polymer ?
#
loop_
_entity_poly.entity_id
_entity_poly.type
_entity_poly.pdbx_seq_one_letter_code
_entity_poly.pdbx_strand_id
1 'polypeptide(L)'
;MGALLLAACQSVPENARPITIAREAFAGEALYRGSLELVDGCIVAAGHRRAFTALFDPRVVRTASGEGIFEPPTGNTIRFGHPMQGGGGNLRENGKGRTISDIERFYEVSIPSGCPRNNVMRLRNMEEVAG
;
A
#
# COMPACT_ATOMS: atom_id res chain seq x y z
N MET A 1 3.89 -49.60 -3.28
CA MET A 1 3.36 -48.42 -4.01
C MET A 1 3.22 -47.29 -3.01
N GLY A 2 4.22 -46.41 -2.94
CA GLY A 2 4.26 -45.30 -1.99
C GLY A 2 3.54 -44.08 -2.56
N ALA A 3 2.49 -43.62 -1.89
CA ALA A 3 1.84 -42.36 -2.21
C ALA A 3 2.62 -41.21 -1.53
N LEU A 4 3.41 -40.48 -2.32
CA LEU A 4 3.92 -39.16 -1.94
C LEU A 4 2.74 -38.17 -1.96
N LEU A 5 2.18 -37.90 -0.78
CA LEU A 5 1.30 -36.76 -0.59
C LEU A 5 2.17 -35.49 -0.61
N LEU A 6 2.21 -34.86 -1.77
CA LEU A 6 2.73 -33.50 -1.96
C LEU A 6 1.91 -32.56 -1.08
N ALA A 7 2.46 -32.18 0.07
CA ALA A 7 1.97 -31.06 0.84
C ALA A 7 2.11 -29.80 -0.04
N ALA A 8 0.99 -29.32 -0.58
CA ALA A 8 0.94 -28.00 -1.17
C ALA A 8 1.25 -27.01 -0.06
N CYS A 9 2.47 -26.47 -0.05
CA CYS A 9 2.76 -25.23 0.66
C CYS A 9 1.86 -24.16 0.05
N GLN A 10 0.67 -23.98 0.62
CA GLN A 10 -0.04 -22.72 0.50
C GLN A 10 0.84 -21.71 1.21
N SER A 11 1.78 -21.10 0.48
CA SER A 11 2.45 -19.90 0.90
C SER A 11 1.35 -18.88 1.16
N VAL A 12 0.95 -18.75 2.41
CA VAL A 12 0.28 -17.56 2.93
C VAL A 12 1.00 -16.38 2.28
N PRO A 13 0.30 -15.48 1.56
CA PRO A 13 0.99 -14.42 0.82
C PRO A 13 1.96 -13.76 1.79
N GLU A 14 3.24 -13.88 1.46
CA GLU A 14 4.34 -13.47 2.31
C GLU A 14 4.06 -12.02 2.70
N ASN A 15 3.66 -11.84 3.97
CA ASN A 15 3.04 -10.65 4.54
C ASN A 15 3.19 -9.40 3.67
N ALA A 16 2.10 -8.92 3.05
CA ALA A 16 2.09 -7.68 2.27
C ALA A 16 2.75 -6.55 3.09
N ARG A 17 4.02 -6.24 2.79
CA ARG A 17 4.78 -5.23 3.52
C ARG A 17 4.45 -3.86 2.96
N PRO A 18 4.31 -2.82 3.80
CA PRO A 18 4.23 -1.46 3.31
C PRO A 18 5.40 -1.15 2.38
N ILE A 19 5.12 -0.62 1.19
CA ILE A 19 6.15 -0.13 0.27
C ILE A 19 6.55 1.26 0.77
N THR A 20 7.58 1.33 1.60
CA THR A 20 8.05 2.60 2.17
C THR A 20 9.08 3.24 1.27
N ILE A 21 8.97 4.56 1.05
CA ILE A 21 9.95 5.32 0.29
C ILE A 21 11.21 5.57 1.12
N ALA A 22 12.37 5.77 0.47
CA ALA A 22 13.64 5.92 1.17
C ALA A 22 13.82 7.28 1.88
N ARG A 23 13.12 8.32 1.41
CA ARG A 23 13.23 9.70 1.89
C ARG A 23 11.87 10.37 1.88
N GLU A 24 11.60 11.31 2.77
CA GLU A 24 10.37 12.10 2.73
C GLU A 24 10.26 12.85 1.39
N ALA A 25 9.11 12.69 0.72
CA ALA A 25 8.86 13.33 -0.56
C ALA A 25 7.36 13.57 -0.76
N PHE A 26 7.04 14.77 -1.24
CA PHE A 26 5.67 15.26 -1.42
C PHE A 26 5.16 14.98 -2.84
N ALA A 27 3.86 14.71 -2.95
CA ALA A 27 3.23 14.31 -4.21
C ALA A 27 1.96 15.12 -4.53
N GLY A 28 2.04 16.47 -4.53
CA GLY A 28 0.87 17.32 -4.84
C GLY A 28 -0.38 16.91 -4.03
N GLU A 29 -0.16 16.66 -2.73
CA GLU A 29 -1.09 15.91 -1.89
C GLU A 29 -2.42 16.65 -1.70
N ALA A 30 -3.52 15.88 -1.74
CA ALA A 30 -4.87 16.32 -1.42
C ALA A 30 -5.50 15.37 -0.39
N LEU A 31 -6.67 15.73 0.13
CA LEU A 31 -7.40 14.85 1.03
C LEU A 31 -7.80 13.55 0.31
N TYR A 32 -7.32 12.42 0.81
CA TYR A 32 -7.78 11.10 0.47
C TYR A 32 -8.84 10.64 1.47
N ARG A 33 -9.88 9.97 0.98
CA ARG A 33 -10.89 9.24 1.77
C ARG A 33 -11.14 7.88 1.14
N GLY A 34 -11.04 6.82 1.92
CA GLY A 34 -11.22 5.45 1.45
C GLY A 34 -10.85 4.45 2.53
N SER A 35 -10.31 3.30 2.13
CA SER A 35 -9.78 2.27 3.02
C SER A 35 -8.37 1.86 2.56
N LEU A 36 -7.66 1.12 3.42
CA LEU A 36 -6.54 0.28 3.00
C LEU A 36 -7.02 -1.15 2.81
N GLU A 37 -6.63 -1.78 1.71
CA GLU A 37 -7.00 -3.17 1.40
C GLU A 37 -5.79 -3.97 0.96
N LEU A 38 -5.93 -5.29 0.94
CA LEU A 38 -4.93 -6.22 0.42
C LEU A 38 -5.39 -6.75 -0.93
N VAL A 39 -4.64 -6.45 -1.99
CA VAL A 39 -4.90 -6.93 -3.35
C VAL A 39 -3.61 -7.53 -3.89
N ASP A 40 -3.64 -8.79 -4.29
CA ASP A 40 -2.50 -9.53 -4.88
C ASP A 40 -1.21 -9.44 -4.04
N GLY A 41 -1.35 -9.47 -2.71
CA GLY A 41 -0.21 -9.36 -1.78
C GLY A 41 0.33 -7.93 -1.61
N CYS A 42 -0.40 -6.93 -2.09
CA CYS A 42 -0.03 -5.52 -2.00
C CYS A 42 -1.04 -4.74 -1.16
N ILE A 43 -0.52 -3.81 -0.35
CA ILE A 43 -1.38 -2.84 0.33
C ILE A 43 -1.78 -1.78 -0.69
N VAL A 44 -3.08 -1.63 -0.88
CA VAL A 44 -3.66 -0.65 -1.78
C VAL A 44 -4.53 0.33 -1.02
N ALA A 45 -4.52 1.58 -1.45
CA ALA A 45 -5.53 2.55 -1.05
C ALA A 45 -6.75 2.36 -1.96
N ALA A 46 -7.83 1.83 -1.37
CA ALA A 46 -9.09 1.58 -2.05
C ALA A 46 -10.06 2.74 -1.84
N GLY A 47 -10.44 3.39 -2.93
CA GLY A 47 -11.42 4.48 -2.96
C GLY A 47 -12.58 4.15 -3.91
N HIS A 48 -13.33 5.16 -4.34
CA HIS A 48 -14.49 4.96 -5.21
C HIS A 48 -14.10 4.29 -6.55
N ARG A 49 -14.31 2.97 -6.63
CA ARG A 49 -14.07 2.07 -7.78
C ARG A 49 -12.60 1.92 -8.23
N ARG A 50 -11.63 2.32 -7.42
CA ARG A 50 -10.21 2.25 -7.79
C ARG A 50 -9.36 1.83 -6.60
N ALA A 51 -8.35 1.02 -6.87
CA ALA A 51 -7.30 0.65 -5.94
C ALA A 51 -5.97 1.20 -6.46
N PHE A 52 -5.26 1.93 -5.61
CA PHE A 52 -3.94 2.47 -5.90
C PHE A 52 -2.92 1.72 -5.07
N THR A 53 -1.84 1.22 -5.67
CA THR A 53 -0.67 0.80 -4.90
C THR A 53 -0.19 1.96 -4.05
N ALA A 54 -0.17 1.78 -2.74
CA ALA A 54 0.18 2.81 -1.80
C ALA A 54 1.69 2.77 -1.50
N LEU A 55 2.34 3.91 -1.70
CA LEU A 55 3.68 4.17 -1.19
C LEU A 55 3.54 4.92 0.14
N PHE A 56 4.23 4.47 1.18
CA PHE A 56 4.14 5.00 2.56
C PHE A 56 5.39 5.74 3.06
N ASP A 57 5.25 6.59 4.07
CA ASP A 57 6.39 7.27 4.73
C ASP A 57 7.40 6.27 5.29
N PRO A 58 8.69 6.66 5.37
CA PRO A 58 9.69 5.83 6.02
C PRO A 58 9.18 5.43 7.41
N ARG A 59 9.43 4.17 7.81
CA ARG A 59 9.03 3.56 9.09
C ARG A 59 7.56 3.16 9.23
N VAL A 60 6.69 3.38 8.24
CA VAL A 60 5.38 2.72 8.25
C VAL A 60 5.58 1.21 8.21
N VAL A 61 4.99 0.51 9.18
CA VAL A 61 5.16 -0.94 9.35
C VAL A 61 3.82 -1.64 9.44
N ARG A 62 3.80 -2.92 9.09
CA ARG A 62 2.63 -3.76 9.33
C ARG A 62 2.46 -4.00 10.84
N THR A 63 1.22 -4.03 11.32
CA THR A 63 0.95 -4.38 12.71
C THR A 63 1.36 -5.84 13.00
N ALA A 64 1.65 -6.15 14.27
CA ALA A 64 1.99 -7.51 14.67
C ALA A 64 0.86 -8.52 14.41
N SER A 65 -0.41 -8.08 14.53
CA SER A 65 -1.58 -8.92 14.16
C SER A 65 -1.70 -9.14 12.66
N GLY A 66 -1.07 -8.29 11.84
CA GLY A 66 -1.18 -8.33 10.39
C GLY A 66 -2.47 -7.73 9.83
N GLU A 67 -3.33 -7.18 10.69
CA GLU A 67 -4.64 -6.66 10.32
C GLU A 67 -4.61 -5.18 9.90
N GLY A 68 -3.44 -4.57 9.85
CA GLY A 68 -3.30 -3.18 9.44
C GLY A 68 -1.85 -2.71 9.36
N ILE A 69 -1.69 -1.38 9.35
CA ILE A 69 -0.39 -0.72 9.42
C ILE A 69 -0.34 0.25 10.60
N PHE A 70 0.85 0.43 11.16
CA PHE A 70 1.16 1.51 12.08
C PHE A 70 1.90 2.61 11.32
N GLU A 71 1.44 3.85 11.46
CA GLU A 71 2.07 5.04 10.91
C GLU A 71 2.75 5.84 12.03
N PRO A 72 4.09 5.74 12.19
CA PRO A 72 4.77 6.43 13.27
C PRO A 72 4.65 7.96 13.26
N PRO A 73 4.62 8.66 12.10
CA PRO A 73 4.43 10.11 12.08
C PRO A 73 3.18 10.60 12.81
N THR A 74 2.07 9.86 12.76
CA THR A 74 0.81 10.22 13.42
C THR A 74 0.59 9.45 14.72
N GLY A 75 1.28 8.32 14.91
CA GLY A 75 1.01 7.39 16.01
C GLY A 75 -0.26 6.55 15.79
N ASN A 76 -0.84 6.62 14.60
CA ASN A 76 -2.10 5.94 14.30
C ASN A 76 -1.89 4.51 13.79
N THR A 77 -2.84 3.64 14.10
CA THR A 77 -2.99 2.34 13.46
C THR A 77 -4.16 2.40 12.51
N ILE A 78 -3.95 1.96 11.27
CA ILE A 78 -4.98 1.89 10.23
C ILE A 78 -5.25 0.43 9.91
N ARG A 79 -6.44 -0.05 10.26
CA ARG A 79 -6.89 -1.41 9.95
C ARG A 79 -7.27 -1.53 8.49
N PHE A 80 -6.99 -2.69 7.92
CA PHE A 80 -7.45 -3.02 6.58
C PHE A 80 -8.98 -3.14 6.54
N GLY A 81 -9.61 -2.62 5.49
CA GLY A 81 -11.06 -2.61 5.29
C GLY A 81 -11.80 -1.54 6.10
N HIS A 82 -11.12 -0.80 6.98
CA HIS A 82 -11.73 0.28 7.75
C HIS A 82 -11.67 1.62 7.01
N PRO A 83 -12.70 2.48 7.15
CA PRO A 83 -12.65 3.84 6.63
C PRO A 83 -11.50 4.63 7.25
N MET A 84 -10.77 5.34 6.40
CA MET A 84 -9.68 6.22 6.78
C MET A 84 -9.63 7.45 5.89
N GLN A 85 -8.93 8.46 6.39
CA GLN A 85 -8.53 9.63 5.62
C GLN A 85 -7.02 9.85 5.72
N GLY A 86 -6.47 10.65 4.83
CA GLY A 86 -5.06 11.05 4.90
C GLY A 86 -4.67 11.99 3.76
N GLY A 87 -3.39 12.33 3.70
CA GLY A 87 -2.79 13.03 2.56
C GLY A 87 -2.49 12.03 1.44
N GLY A 88 -3.17 12.17 0.30
CA GLY A 88 -3.00 11.33 -0.88
C GLY A 88 -2.48 12.12 -2.08
N GLY A 89 -1.44 11.61 -2.74
CA GLY A 89 -0.87 12.18 -3.95
C GLY A 89 -0.80 11.16 -5.08
N ASN A 90 -1.63 11.31 -6.11
CA ASN A 90 -1.63 10.42 -7.27
C ASN A 90 -0.33 10.62 -8.07
N LEU A 91 0.53 9.60 -8.09
CA LEU A 91 1.74 9.59 -8.90
C LEU A 91 1.46 9.08 -10.31
N ARG A 92 0.52 8.15 -10.39
CA ARG A 92 0.07 7.50 -11.61
C ARG A 92 -1.40 7.10 -11.47
N GLU A 93 -2.19 7.37 -12.51
CA GLU A 93 -3.62 7.06 -12.52
C GLU A 93 -4.06 6.61 -13.92
N ASN A 94 -4.66 5.42 -14.00
CA ASN A 94 -5.03 4.75 -15.25
C ASN A 94 -3.89 4.76 -16.28
N GLY A 95 -2.66 4.56 -15.81
CA GLY A 95 -1.46 4.56 -16.64
C GLY A 95 -0.95 5.95 -17.08
N LYS A 96 -1.61 7.04 -16.67
CA LYS A 96 -1.18 8.43 -16.93
C LYS A 96 -0.43 8.99 -15.72
N GLY A 97 0.39 10.03 -15.93
CA GLY A 97 1.27 10.59 -14.89
C GLY A 97 2.69 10.07 -15.03
N ARG A 98 3.41 9.91 -13.90
CA ARG A 98 4.79 9.38 -13.92
C ARG A 98 4.81 7.94 -14.42
N THR A 99 5.88 7.55 -15.10
CA THR A 99 6.12 6.14 -15.43
C THR A 99 6.46 5.37 -14.15
N ILE A 100 6.26 4.05 -14.13
CA ILE A 100 6.66 3.26 -12.95
C ILE A 100 8.17 3.38 -12.70
N SER A 101 8.99 3.33 -13.75
CA SER A 101 10.44 3.47 -13.61
C SER A 101 10.84 4.82 -13.01
N ASP A 102 10.15 5.90 -13.35
CA ASP A 102 10.41 7.22 -12.75
C ASP A 102 9.97 7.28 -11.29
N ILE A 103 8.85 6.62 -10.93
CA ILE A 103 8.39 6.52 -9.54
C ILE A 103 9.40 5.72 -8.71
N GLU A 104 9.76 4.52 -9.16
CA GLU A 104 10.71 3.63 -8.51
C GLU A 104 12.08 4.31 -8.32
N ARG A 105 12.57 5.02 -9.36
CA ARG A 105 13.82 5.77 -9.29
C ARG A 105 13.75 6.96 -8.33
N PHE A 106 12.70 7.77 -8.41
CA PHE A 106 12.59 9.00 -7.61
C PHE A 106 12.40 8.71 -6.13
N TYR A 107 11.58 7.71 -5.80
CA TYR A 107 11.28 7.33 -4.43
C TYR A 107 12.21 6.24 -3.87
N GLU A 108 13.12 5.72 -4.71
CA GLU A 108 14.06 4.65 -4.39
C GLU A 108 13.34 3.40 -3.84
N VAL A 109 12.28 2.99 -4.53
CA VAL A 109 11.46 1.82 -4.20
C VAL A 109 11.40 0.85 -5.38
N SER A 110 11.07 -0.41 -5.10
CA SER A 110 10.66 -1.38 -6.13
C SER A 110 9.20 -1.73 -5.89
N ILE A 111 8.33 -1.48 -6.88
CA ILE A 111 6.93 -1.87 -6.81
C ILE A 111 6.82 -3.31 -7.31
N PRO A 112 6.38 -4.27 -6.48
CA PRO A 112 6.21 -5.67 -6.93
C PRO A 112 5.34 -5.77 -8.19
N SER A 113 5.67 -6.70 -9.09
CA SER A 113 4.96 -6.89 -10.35
C SER A 113 3.50 -7.31 -10.17
N GLY A 114 3.16 -7.93 -9.04
CA GLY A 114 1.78 -8.27 -8.66
C GLY A 114 0.94 -7.07 -8.22
N CYS A 115 1.56 -5.95 -7.85
CA CYS A 115 0.81 -4.77 -7.42
C CYS A 115 0.18 -4.02 -8.61
N PRO A 116 -0.95 -3.32 -8.40
CA PRO A 116 -1.53 -2.43 -9.41
C PRO A 116 -0.58 -1.32 -9.93
N ARG A 117 0.11 -1.57 -11.06
CA ARG A 117 1.07 -0.62 -11.66
C ARG A 117 0.43 0.49 -12.52
N ASN A 118 -0.88 0.46 -12.72
CA ASN A 118 -1.58 1.54 -13.44
C ASN A 118 -2.05 2.66 -12.52
N ASN A 119 -2.10 2.40 -11.21
CA ASN A 119 -2.60 3.32 -10.19
C ASN A 119 -1.64 3.28 -9.02
N VAL A 120 -0.83 4.33 -8.86
CA VAL A 120 0.14 4.43 -7.77
C VAL A 120 -0.06 5.76 -7.09
N MET A 121 -0.14 5.73 -5.76
CA MET A 121 -0.27 6.94 -4.97
C MET A 121 0.72 6.95 -3.81
N ARG A 122 1.12 8.16 -3.45
CA ARG A 122 1.70 8.47 -2.16
C ARG A 122 0.58 8.60 -1.13
N LEU A 123 0.72 7.96 0.03
CA LEU A 123 -0.24 8.08 1.12
C LEU A 123 0.48 8.28 2.44
N ARG A 124 0.01 9.25 3.24
CA ARG A 124 0.58 9.61 4.54
C ARG A 124 -0.41 10.33 5.44
N ASN A 125 -0.03 10.55 6.70
CA ASN A 125 -0.82 11.24 7.72
C ASN A 125 -2.24 10.64 7.82
N MET A 126 -2.29 9.32 7.87
CA MET A 126 -3.50 8.53 7.87
C MET A 126 -4.15 8.51 9.24
N GLU A 127 -5.47 8.46 9.25
CA GLU A 127 -6.30 8.37 10.45
C GLU A 127 -7.55 7.54 10.12
N GLU A 128 -7.90 6.58 10.98
CA GLU A 128 -9.22 5.92 10.87
C GLU A 128 -10.33 6.93 11.17
N VAL A 129 -11.40 6.91 10.39
CA VAL A 129 -12.56 7.78 10.60
C VAL A 129 -13.80 6.95 10.86
N ALA A 130 -14.76 7.53 11.59
CA ALA A 130 -16.08 6.95 11.72
C ALA A 130 -16.73 6.86 10.32
N GLY A 131 -17.27 5.67 10.01
CA GLY A 131 -18.01 5.40 8.78
C GLY A 131 -19.40 6.01 8.77
#